data_AF-A0A2U2DSE7-F1
#
_entry.id   AF-A0A2U2DSE7-F1
#
_cell.length_a   1.000
_cell.length_b   1.000
_cell.length_c   1.000
_cell.angle_alpha   90.00
_cell.angle_beta   90.00
_cell.angle_gamma   90.00
#
_symmetry.space_group_name_H-M   'P 1'
#
loop_
_entity.id
_entity.type
_entity.pdbx_description
1 polymer ?
#
loop_
_entity_poly.entity_id
_entity_poly.type
_entity_poly.pdbx_seq_one_letter_code
_entity_poly.pdbx_strand_id
1 'polypeptide(L)'
;MIINNTMAVYIAVFGRPADPEGFLWFSNETKGGTDFSTIGNITGTPEYQRLYAQKSPAETISSLYHELFDRVPEDAEMAFWAMQLETGALTVENIAVNIAMAAQGIDRETLANKTMASHNFMAALDTQAERTYFSGDQAEYYMREWLDTVTNDPATIWSEEVAQVNITAYIHSVDHGYVIN
;
A
#
# COMPACT_ATOMS: atom_id res chain seq x y z
N MET A 1 -4.56 -7.63 19.85
CA MET A 1 -4.59 -7.91 18.40
C MET A 1 -3.25 -7.48 17.85
N ILE A 2 -2.40 -8.44 17.46
CA ILE A 2 -1.11 -8.14 16.85
C ILE A 2 -1.45 -7.67 15.43
N ILE A 3 -1.11 -6.43 15.08
CA ILE A 3 -1.13 -5.99 13.70
C ILE A 3 -0.13 -6.90 12.98
N ASN A 4 -0.59 -7.70 12.02
CA ASN A 4 0.32 -8.40 11.13
C ASN A 4 1.05 -7.32 10.32
N ASN A 5 2.28 -7.01 10.71
CA ASN A 5 3.06 -5.89 10.17
C ASN A 5 3.26 -5.97 8.65
N THR A 6 3.16 -7.16 8.05
CA THR A 6 3.34 -7.38 6.62
C THR A 6 2.43 -6.52 5.77
N MET A 7 1.11 -6.54 5.98
CA MET A 7 0.17 -5.79 5.12
C MET A 7 0.31 -4.29 5.34
N ALA A 8 0.45 -3.85 6.60
CA ALA A 8 0.63 -2.43 6.92
C ALA A 8 1.89 -1.84 6.24
N VAL A 9 3.00 -2.57 6.22
CA VAL A 9 4.22 -2.12 5.53
C VAL A 9 4.10 -2.27 4.01
N TYR A 10 3.41 -3.30 3.52
CA TYR A 10 3.14 -3.40 2.08
C TYR A 10 2.37 -2.17 1.59
N ILE A 11 1.32 -1.76 2.31
CA ILE A 11 0.57 -0.53 2.06
C ILE A 11 1.50 0.68 2.14
N ALA A 12 2.38 0.74 3.14
CA ALA A 12 3.33 1.84 3.29
C ALA A 12 4.20 2.07 2.04
N VAL A 13 4.54 1.00 1.31
CA VAL A 13 5.47 1.07 0.18
C VAL A 13 4.76 1.06 -1.18
N PHE A 14 3.59 0.45 -1.29
CA PHE A 14 2.89 0.30 -2.58
C PHE A 14 1.56 1.03 -2.67
N GLY A 15 1.03 1.46 -1.52
CA GLY A 15 -0.22 2.22 -1.46
C GLY A 15 -1.50 1.40 -1.65
N ARG A 16 -1.39 0.08 -1.71
CA ARG A 16 -2.49 -0.79 -2.13
C ARG A 16 -2.56 -2.09 -1.34
N PRO A 17 -3.72 -2.79 -1.39
CA PRO A 17 -3.79 -4.19 -1.04
C PRO A 17 -2.76 -5.00 -1.82
N ALA A 18 -2.13 -5.95 -1.12
CA ALA A 18 -1.34 -6.98 -1.77
C ALA A 18 -2.28 -8.01 -2.41
N ASP A 19 -1.94 -8.47 -3.61
CA ASP A 19 -2.47 -9.73 -4.14
C ASP A 19 -1.89 -10.93 -3.35
N PRO A 20 -2.51 -12.12 -3.40
CA PRO A 20 -2.07 -13.26 -2.60
C PRO A 20 -0.61 -13.67 -2.81
N GLU A 21 -0.13 -13.68 -4.05
CA GLU A 21 1.25 -14.02 -4.40
C GLU A 21 2.23 -12.96 -3.90
N GLY A 22 1.91 -11.68 -4.09
CA GLY A 22 2.68 -10.54 -3.62
C GLY A 22 2.77 -10.49 -2.09
N PHE A 23 1.67 -10.77 -1.38
CA PHE A 23 1.66 -10.86 0.07
C PHE A 23 2.55 -12.00 0.57
N LEU A 24 2.44 -13.20 -0.04
CA LEU A 24 3.25 -14.35 0.33
C LEU A 24 4.74 -14.07 0.11
N TRP A 25 5.09 -13.53 -1.05
CA TRP A 25 6.46 -13.14 -1.37
C TRP A 25 6.99 -12.11 -0.38
N PHE A 26 6.26 -11.01 -0.17
CA PHE A 26 6.66 -9.93 0.74
C PHE A 26 6.75 -10.41 2.19
N SER A 27 5.83 -11.27 2.63
CA SER A 27 5.88 -11.91 3.94
C SER A 27 7.15 -12.76 4.10
N ASN A 28 7.58 -13.48 3.07
CA ASN A 28 8.81 -14.27 3.14
C ASN A 28 10.05 -13.37 3.20
N GLU A 29 10.13 -12.34 2.35
CA GLU A 29 11.24 -11.38 2.34
C GLU A 29 11.37 -10.62 3.66
N THR A 30 10.24 -10.37 4.32
CA THR A 30 10.18 -9.59 5.56
C THR A 30 10.16 -10.42 6.84
N LYS A 31 10.31 -11.75 6.74
CA LYS A 31 10.14 -12.69 7.87
C LYS A 31 8.83 -12.45 8.63
N GLY A 32 7.73 -12.33 7.91
CA GLY A 32 6.41 -12.04 8.45
C GLY A 32 6.28 -10.61 9.00
N GLY A 33 6.93 -9.64 8.37
CA GLY A 33 6.90 -8.24 8.79
C GLY A 33 7.74 -7.94 10.03
N THR A 34 8.79 -8.73 10.31
CA THR A 34 9.70 -8.52 11.45
C THR A 34 11.08 -8.00 11.06
N ASP A 35 11.45 -8.15 9.79
CA ASP A 35 12.75 -7.72 9.26
C ASP A 35 12.58 -7.09 7.89
N PHE A 36 12.69 -5.76 7.82
CA PHE A 36 12.56 -5.01 6.56
C PHE A 36 13.91 -4.63 5.96
N SER A 37 15.02 -5.02 6.61
CA SER A 37 16.38 -4.69 6.16
C SER A 37 16.78 -5.40 4.87
N THR A 38 16.06 -6.45 4.52
CA THR A 38 16.31 -7.34 3.39
C THR A 38 15.48 -7.01 2.16
N ILE A 39 14.57 -6.03 2.21
CA ILE A 39 13.71 -5.67 1.07
C ILE A 39 14.48 -4.84 0.01
N GLY A 40 15.53 -5.42 -0.57
CA GLY A 40 16.25 -4.80 -1.69
C GLY A 40 15.58 -5.05 -3.04
N ASN A 41 14.86 -6.17 -3.18
CA ASN A 41 14.35 -6.63 -4.48
C ASN A 41 13.17 -5.81 -5.02
N ILE A 42 12.39 -5.14 -4.16
CA ILE A 42 11.26 -4.33 -4.64
C ILE A 42 11.71 -3.13 -5.47
N THR A 43 12.90 -2.59 -5.19
CA THR A 43 13.41 -1.38 -5.86
C THR A 43 13.57 -1.58 -7.36
N GLY A 44 13.80 -2.82 -7.81
CA GLY A 44 13.91 -3.18 -9.22
C GLY A 44 12.57 -3.41 -9.93
N THR A 45 11.44 -3.36 -9.22
CA THR A 45 10.13 -3.60 -9.83
C THR A 45 9.66 -2.38 -10.62
N PRO A 46 8.95 -2.57 -11.75
CA PRO A 46 8.37 -1.47 -12.51
C PRO A 46 7.45 -0.58 -11.67
N GLU A 47 6.66 -1.18 -10.78
CA GLU A 47 5.76 -0.47 -9.87
C GLU A 47 6.54 0.51 -8.97
N TYR A 48 7.56 0.02 -8.27
CA TYR A 48 8.37 0.86 -7.40
C TYR A 48 9.03 2.02 -8.15
N GLN A 49 9.56 1.75 -9.35
CA GLN A 49 10.17 2.78 -10.18
C GLN A 49 9.15 3.85 -10.61
N ARG A 50 7.93 3.46 -10.96
CA ARG A 50 6.84 4.42 -11.25
C ARG A 50 6.48 5.26 -10.02
N LEU A 51 6.44 4.64 -8.84
CA LEU A 51 6.06 5.32 -7.60
C LEU A 51 7.09 6.34 -7.14
N TYR A 52 8.38 6.08 -7.32
CA TYR A 52 9.43 6.84 -6.62
C TYR A 52 10.55 7.41 -7.50
N ALA A 53 10.87 6.83 -8.67
CA ALA A 53 12.11 7.16 -9.39
C ALA A 53 12.19 8.61 -9.91
N GLN A 54 11.04 9.26 -10.12
CA GLN A 54 10.95 10.65 -10.61
C GLN A 54 10.49 11.63 -9.53
N LYS A 55 10.29 11.18 -8.29
CA LYS A 55 9.85 12.03 -7.18
C LYS A 55 11.05 12.63 -6.46
N SER A 56 10.95 13.89 -6.08
CA SER A 56 11.83 14.49 -5.08
C SER A 56 11.64 13.79 -3.72
N PRO A 57 12.59 13.98 -2.77
CA PRO A 57 12.41 13.49 -1.42
C PRO A 57 11.09 13.97 -0.78
N ALA A 58 10.76 15.25 -0.92
CA ALA A 58 9.52 15.81 -0.35
C ALA A 58 8.26 15.20 -0.97
N GLU A 59 8.21 15.03 -2.29
CA GLU A 59 7.07 14.38 -2.97
C GLU A 59 6.92 12.91 -2.56
N THR A 60 8.05 12.22 -2.35
CA THR A 60 8.05 10.85 -1.82
C THR A 60 7.45 10.82 -0.42
N ILE A 61 7.89 11.68 0.50
CA ILE A 61 7.34 11.72 1.86
C ILE A 61 5.85 12.07 1.86
N SER A 62 5.43 13.08 1.09
CA SER A 62 4.01 13.41 0.95
C SER A 62 3.18 12.22 0.49
N SER A 63 3.69 11.44 -0.48
CA SER A 63 3.00 10.24 -0.96
C SER A 63 2.85 9.20 0.14
N LEU A 64 3.92 8.93 0.91
CA LEU A 64 3.88 7.96 2.01
C LEU A 64 2.83 8.31 3.07
N TYR A 65 2.74 9.58 3.47
CA TYR A 65 1.74 10.02 4.47
C TYR A 65 0.32 9.95 3.92
N HIS A 66 0.11 10.27 2.65
CA HIS A 66 -1.21 10.19 2.04
C HIS A 66 -1.69 8.73 1.98
N GLU A 67 -0.85 7.85 1.42
CA GLU A 67 -1.14 6.42 1.25
C GLU A 67 -1.42 5.73 2.60
N LEU A 68 -0.67 6.09 3.65
CA LEU A 68 -0.80 5.51 4.99
C LEU A 68 -1.94 6.09 5.81
N PHE A 69 -2.11 7.42 5.79
CA PHE A 69 -2.85 8.16 6.80
C PHE A 69 -3.91 9.12 6.25
N ASP A 70 -4.03 9.26 4.92
CA ASP A 70 -4.91 10.21 4.25
C ASP A 70 -4.66 11.68 4.69
N ARG A 71 -3.39 12.02 4.86
CA ARG A 71 -2.96 13.39 5.18
C ARG A 71 -1.59 13.71 4.62
N VAL A 72 -1.22 14.99 4.68
CA VAL A 72 0.17 15.42 4.48
C VAL A 72 0.95 15.36 5.81
N PRO A 73 2.28 15.19 5.78
CA PRO A 73 3.11 15.30 6.98
C PRO A 73 3.07 16.71 7.54
N GLU A 74 3.29 16.85 8.85
CA GLU A 74 3.59 18.16 9.44
C GLU A 74 4.95 18.69 8.94
N ASP A 75 5.16 20.00 8.96
CA ASP A 75 6.39 20.63 8.43
C ASP A 75 7.67 20.04 9.03
N ALA A 76 7.67 19.73 10.34
CA ALA A 76 8.81 19.15 11.02
C ALA A 76 9.06 17.68 10.60
N GLU A 77 7.98 16.90 10.41
CA GLU A 77 8.06 15.53 9.91
C GLU A 77 8.58 15.51 8.46
N MET A 78 8.03 16.37 7.61
CA MET A 78 8.45 16.56 6.22
C MET A 78 9.95 16.87 6.13
N ALA A 79 10.40 17.90 6.86
CA ALA A 79 11.79 18.32 6.83
C ALA A 79 12.74 17.22 7.31
N PHE A 80 12.36 16.48 8.37
CA PHE A 80 13.17 15.40 8.90
C PHE A 80 13.30 14.24 7.89
N TRP A 81 12.18 13.71 7.40
CA TRP A 81 12.17 12.54 6.52
C TRP A 81 12.78 12.84 5.15
N ALA A 82 12.48 14.02 4.57
CA ALA A 82 13.05 14.43 3.29
C ALA A 82 14.58 14.54 3.37
N MET A 83 15.14 15.07 4.46
CA MET A 83 16.59 15.14 4.67
C MET A 83 17.22 13.74 4.80
N GLN A 84 16.58 12.80 5.49
CA GLN A 84 17.10 11.42 5.60
C GLN A 84 17.18 10.75 4.22
N LEU A 85 16.17 10.97 3.38
CA LEU A 85 16.13 10.44 2.02
C LEU A 85 17.13 11.14 1.09
N GLU A 86 17.23 12.47 1.15
CA GLU A 86 18.15 13.27 0.35
C GLU A 86 19.62 12.91 0.62
N THR A 87 19.98 12.68 1.88
CA THR A 87 21.33 12.29 2.28
C THR A 87 21.65 10.82 2.05
N GLY A 88 20.63 10.01 1.68
CA GLY A 88 20.76 8.56 1.56
C GLY A 88 20.96 7.84 2.90
N ALA A 89 20.71 8.51 4.02
CA ALA A 89 20.82 7.93 5.36
C ALA A 89 19.74 6.85 5.60
N LEU A 90 18.56 7.03 5.00
CA LEU A 90 17.49 6.05 4.97
C LEU A 90 16.94 5.91 3.54
N THR A 91 16.52 4.70 3.20
CA THR A 91 15.79 4.43 1.96
C THR A 91 14.30 4.75 2.13
N VAL A 92 13.56 4.79 1.02
CA VAL A 92 12.09 4.98 1.04
C VAL A 92 11.42 3.89 1.88
N GLU A 93 11.86 2.64 1.78
CA GLU A 93 11.32 1.52 2.55
C GLU A 93 11.55 1.69 4.04
N ASN A 94 12.77 2.10 4.43
CA ASN A 94 13.08 2.34 5.83
C ASN A 94 12.19 3.45 6.40
N ILE A 95 11.98 4.52 5.63
CA ILE A 95 11.12 5.63 6.03
C ILE A 95 9.66 5.18 6.13
N ALA A 96 9.13 4.49 5.12
CA ALA A 96 7.77 3.98 5.10
C ALA A 96 7.48 3.06 6.30
N VAL A 97 8.40 2.13 6.61
CA VAL A 97 8.32 1.26 7.79
C VAL A 97 8.31 2.08 9.08
N ASN A 98 9.23 3.02 9.24
CA ASN A 98 9.31 3.81 10.46
C ASN A 98 8.06 4.66 10.68
N ILE A 99 7.52 5.28 9.63
CA ILE A 99 6.27 6.04 9.69
C ILE A 99 5.10 5.12 10.08
N ALA A 100 4.94 3.98 9.41
CA ALA A 100 3.87 3.02 9.70
C ALA A 100 3.94 2.47 11.13
N MET A 101 5.14 2.14 11.63
CA MET A 101 5.33 1.60 12.98
C MET A 101 5.18 2.67 14.08
N ALA A 102 5.41 3.94 13.75
CA ALA A 102 5.23 5.07 14.67
C ALA A 102 3.78 5.62 14.69
N ALA A 103 2.88 5.07 13.86
CA ALA A 103 1.50 5.54 13.75
C ALA A 103 0.79 5.53 15.12
N GLN A 104 0.13 6.65 15.43
CA GLN A 104 -0.58 6.86 16.70
C GLN A 104 -1.86 7.68 16.47
N GLY A 105 -2.78 7.66 17.43
CA GLY A 105 -4.05 8.39 17.32
C GLY A 105 -4.80 8.06 16.02
N ILE A 106 -5.22 9.09 15.29
CA ILE A 106 -5.96 8.96 14.03
C ILE A 106 -5.14 8.21 12.96
N ASP A 107 -3.83 8.44 12.87
CA ASP A 107 -2.98 7.75 11.89
C ASP A 107 -3.01 6.22 12.10
N ARG A 108 -3.00 5.80 13.37
CA ARG A 108 -3.11 4.38 13.73
C ARG A 108 -4.48 3.81 13.36
N GLU A 109 -5.54 4.59 13.53
CA GLU A 109 -6.90 4.20 13.15
C GLU A 109 -7.03 4.06 11.63
N THR A 110 -6.56 5.04 10.86
CA THR A 110 -6.54 4.98 9.38
C THR A 110 -5.75 3.78 8.89
N LEU A 111 -4.52 3.58 9.39
CA LEU A 111 -3.68 2.45 8.97
C LEU A 111 -4.31 1.10 9.36
N ALA A 112 -4.96 1.00 10.52
CA ALA A 112 -5.67 -0.21 10.92
C ALA A 112 -6.85 -0.50 9.99
N ASN A 113 -7.64 0.51 9.63
CA ASN A 113 -8.77 0.38 8.70
C ASN A 113 -8.30 -0.04 7.31
N LYS A 114 -7.29 0.66 6.75
CA LYS A 114 -6.66 0.30 5.47
C LYS A 114 -6.10 -1.13 5.51
N THR A 115 -5.46 -1.54 6.60
CA THR A 115 -4.93 -2.91 6.76
C THR A 115 -6.05 -3.96 6.75
N MET A 116 -7.16 -3.71 7.46
CA MET A 116 -8.31 -4.61 7.48
C MET A 116 -8.98 -4.71 6.11
N ALA A 117 -9.23 -3.58 5.46
CA ALA A 117 -9.79 -3.53 4.11
C ALA A 117 -8.90 -4.26 3.11
N SER A 118 -7.58 -4.06 3.14
CA SER A 118 -6.63 -4.75 2.27
C SER A 118 -6.62 -6.27 2.49
N HIS A 119 -6.79 -6.75 3.73
CA HIS A 119 -6.94 -8.18 3.98
C HIS A 119 -8.24 -8.73 3.40
N ASN A 120 -9.36 -8.01 3.52
CA ASN A 120 -10.64 -8.39 2.92
C ASN A 120 -10.55 -8.41 1.39
N PHE A 121 -9.87 -7.43 0.79
CA PHE A 121 -9.64 -7.37 -0.65
C PHE A 121 -8.82 -8.57 -1.14
N MET A 122 -7.69 -8.84 -0.47
CA MET A 122 -6.85 -9.99 -0.80
C MET A 122 -7.60 -11.32 -0.64
N ALA A 123 -8.47 -11.44 0.37
CA ALA A 123 -9.31 -12.62 0.55
C ALA A 123 -10.32 -12.81 -0.59
N ALA A 124 -10.89 -11.71 -1.10
CA ALA A 124 -11.80 -11.72 -2.26
C ALA A 124 -11.11 -12.03 -3.60
N LEU A 125 -9.77 -12.12 -3.67
CA LEU A 125 -9.04 -12.63 -4.83
C LEU A 125 -8.91 -14.16 -4.79
N ASP A 126 -10.03 -14.85 -4.57
CA ASP A 126 -10.07 -16.28 -4.24
C ASP A 126 -9.97 -17.19 -5.47
N THR A 127 -10.38 -16.70 -6.65
CA THR A 127 -10.27 -17.46 -7.90
C THR A 127 -8.98 -17.16 -8.66
N GLN A 128 -8.55 -18.12 -9.48
CA GLN A 128 -7.39 -17.92 -10.36
C GLN A 128 -7.66 -16.85 -11.42
N ALA A 129 -8.91 -16.70 -11.87
CA ALA A 129 -9.29 -15.71 -12.87
C ALA A 129 -9.11 -14.29 -12.30
N GLU A 130 -9.63 -14.01 -11.11
CA GLU A 130 -9.47 -12.70 -10.46
C GLU A 130 -8.00 -12.36 -10.26
N ARG A 131 -7.19 -13.29 -9.73
CA ARG A 131 -5.75 -13.08 -9.57
C ARG A 131 -5.04 -12.76 -10.89
N THR A 132 -5.49 -13.32 -12.00
CA THR A 132 -4.95 -12.97 -13.32
C THR A 132 -5.34 -11.56 -13.75
N TYR A 133 -6.58 -11.12 -13.54
CA TYR A 133 -7.00 -9.73 -13.82
C TYR A 133 -6.37 -8.71 -12.88
N PHE A 134 -6.07 -9.11 -11.65
CA PHE A 134 -5.42 -8.29 -10.63
C PHE A 134 -3.89 -8.40 -10.69
N SER A 135 -3.36 -8.47 -11.90
CA SER A 135 -1.92 -8.40 -12.17
C SER A 135 -1.60 -7.23 -13.12
N GLY A 136 -0.50 -6.54 -12.87
CA GLY A 136 0.00 -5.45 -13.70
C GLY A 136 -0.56 -4.06 -13.39
N ASP A 137 -0.01 -3.07 -14.10
CA ASP A 137 -0.13 -1.63 -13.82
C ASP A 137 -1.58 -1.13 -13.62
N GLN A 138 -2.49 -1.62 -14.45
CA GLN A 138 -3.90 -1.24 -14.43
C GLN A 138 -4.60 -1.65 -13.13
N ALA A 139 -4.30 -2.85 -12.64
CA ALA A 139 -4.83 -3.37 -11.39
C ALA A 139 -4.16 -2.68 -10.19
N GLU A 140 -2.86 -2.44 -10.25
CA GLU A 140 -2.12 -1.71 -9.21
C GLU A 140 -2.73 -0.32 -8.97
N TYR A 141 -3.05 0.40 -10.05
CA TYR A 141 -3.71 1.70 -9.97
C TYR A 141 -5.11 1.60 -9.34
N TYR A 142 -5.95 0.70 -9.85
CA TYR A 142 -7.29 0.49 -9.29
C TYR A 142 -7.26 0.15 -7.79
N MET A 143 -6.31 -0.69 -7.37
CA MET A 143 -6.17 -1.11 -5.98
C MET A 143 -5.73 0.03 -5.06
N ARG A 144 -4.91 0.99 -5.54
CA ARG A 144 -4.59 2.23 -4.82
C ARG A 144 -5.84 3.10 -4.65
N GLU A 145 -6.53 3.40 -5.76
CA GLU A 145 -7.76 4.20 -5.75
C GLU A 145 -8.83 3.59 -4.82
N TRP A 146 -8.97 2.25 -4.84
CA TRP A 146 -9.87 1.55 -3.94
C TRP A 146 -9.48 1.75 -2.47
N LEU A 147 -8.19 1.65 -2.13
CA LEU A 147 -7.71 1.81 -0.76
C LEU A 147 -7.73 3.26 -0.27
N ASP A 148 -7.63 4.23 -1.18
CA ASP A 148 -7.76 5.66 -0.86
C ASP A 148 -9.17 6.04 -0.42
N THR A 149 -10.18 5.22 -0.74
CA THR A 149 -11.52 5.40 -0.18
C THR A 149 -11.64 4.99 1.29
N VAL A 150 -10.62 4.31 1.85
CA VAL A 150 -10.60 3.83 3.24
C VAL A 150 -9.91 4.86 4.14
N THR A 151 -10.67 5.44 5.05
CA THR A 151 -10.22 6.51 5.96
C THR A 151 -10.22 6.04 7.41
N ASN A 152 -10.06 6.95 8.38
CA ASN A 152 -10.23 6.64 9.79
C ASN A 152 -11.69 6.34 10.19
N ASP A 153 -12.68 6.61 9.33
CA ASP A 153 -14.07 6.22 9.58
C ASP A 153 -14.24 4.70 9.42
N PRO A 154 -14.63 3.96 10.48
CA PRO A 154 -14.84 2.52 10.40
C PRO A 154 -15.88 2.07 9.36
N ALA A 155 -16.80 2.96 8.95
CA ALA A 155 -17.76 2.67 7.89
C ALA A 155 -17.13 2.51 6.50
N THR A 156 -15.89 2.96 6.33
CA THR A 156 -15.12 2.82 5.08
C THR A 156 -14.30 1.52 5.02
N ILE A 157 -14.35 0.68 6.08
CA ILE A 157 -13.72 -0.64 6.05
C ILE A 157 -14.56 -1.57 5.18
N TRP A 158 -14.21 -1.69 3.91
CA TRP A 158 -14.90 -2.58 2.97
C TRP A 158 -14.75 -4.04 3.38
N SER A 159 -15.89 -4.74 3.45
CA SER A 159 -15.93 -6.19 3.71
C SER A 159 -15.46 -6.99 2.49
N GLU A 160 -15.18 -8.28 2.69
CA GLU A 160 -14.83 -9.20 1.59
C GLU A 160 -15.94 -9.24 0.52
N GLU A 161 -17.21 -9.22 0.92
CA GLU A 161 -18.35 -9.17 0.00
C GLU A 161 -18.36 -7.88 -0.85
N VAL A 162 -18.07 -6.73 -0.23
CA VAL A 162 -17.99 -5.45 -0.97
C VAL A 162 -16.77 -5.46 -1.91
N ALA A 163 -15.63 -5.95 -1.44
CA ALA A 163 -14.44 -6.11 -2.27
C ALA A 163 -14.71 -7.02 -3.48
N GLN A 164 -15.42 -8.12 -3.29
CA GLN A 164 -15.81 -9.04 -4.36
C GLN A 164 -16.67 -8.36 -5.45
N VAL A 165 -17.63 -7.52 -5.02
CA VAL A 165 -18.46 -6.72 -5.95
C VAL A 165 -17.59 -5.75 -6.74
N ASN A 166 -16.65 -5.08 -6.08
CA ASN A 166 -15.72 -4.14 -6.71
C ASN A 166 -14.77 -4.84 -7.71
N ILE A 167 -14.20 -5.97 -7.32
CA ILE A 167 -13.37 -6.85 -8.18
C ILE A 167 -14.14 -7.28 -9.43
N THR A 168 -15.38 -7.74 -9.27
CA THR A 168 -16.22 -8.16 -10.40
C THR A 168 -16.50 -7.00 -11.35
N ALA A 169 -16.79 -5.81 -10.80
CA ALA A 169 -17.02 -4.61 -11.61
C ALA A 169 -15.76 -4.18 -12.37
N TYR A 170 -14.59 -4.24 -11.73
CA TYR A 170 -13.30 -3.99 -12.37
C TYR A 170 -13.06 -4.94 -13.54
N ILE A 171 -13.21 -6.26 -13.33
CA ILE A 171 -13.01 -7.27 -14.37
C ILE A 171 -13.92 -7.02 -15.57
N HIS A 172 -15.20 -6.76 -15.32
CA HIS A 172 -16.14 -6.39 -16.38
C HIS A 172 -15.69 -5.12 -17.11
N SER A 173 -15.19 -4.10 -16.43
CA SER A 173 -14.71 -2.87 -17.09
C SER A 173 -13.54 -3.13 -18.04
N VAL A 174 -12.58 -3.95 -17.61
CA VAL A 174 -11.40 -4.34 -18.40
C VAL A 174 -11.81 -5.15 -19.63
N ASP A 175 -12.75 -6.10 -19.48
CA ASP A 175 -13.26 -6.90 -20.59
C ASP A 175 -13.96 -6.06 -21.68
N HIS A 176 -14.56 -4.93 -21.29
CA HIS A 176 -15.19 -3.99 -22.23
C HIS A 176 -14.20 -2.95 -22.78
N GLY A 177 -12.90 -3.11 -22.52
CA GLY A 177 -11.84 -2.25 -23.05
C GLY A 177 -11.72 -0.90 -22.34
N TYR A 178 -12.29 -0.75 -21.14
CA TYR A 178 -12.09 0.45 -20.33
C TYR A 178 -10.70 0.43 -19.69
N VAL A 179 -10.00 1.56 -19.76
CA VAL A 179 -8.67 1.75 -19.15
C VAL A 179 -8.85 2.72 -17.98
N ILE A 180 -8.46 2.30 -16.79
CA ILE A 180 -8.52 3.13 -15.58
C ILE A 180 -7.15 3.80 -15.46
N ASN A 181 -7.04 5.04 -15.94
CA ASN A 181 -5.79 5.79 -15.94
C ASN A 181 -5.69 6.72 -14.74
#